data_AF-A0A923J156-F1
#
_entry.id   AF-A0A923J156-F1
#
_cell.length_a   1.000
_cell.length_b   1.000
_cell.length_c   1.000
_cell.angle_alpha   90.00
_cell.angle_beta   90.00
_cell.angle_gamma   90.00
#
_symmetry.space_group_name_H-M   'P 1'
#
loop_
_entity.id
_entity.type
_entity.pdbx_description
1 polymer ?
#
loop_
_entity_poly.entity_id
_entity_poly.type
_entity_poly.pdbx_seq_one_letter_code
_entity_poly.pdbx_strand_id
1 'polypeptide(L)'
;MQNKKFWAFLFSLIPGAGHMYIGLQKKGIQIMVTFFLLMTLHDWINIPLFSIFLPVIWFYSIFDVRKILNSGIIPEDTVHFNISFNGNGNKIFAYILIAIGSIALLRNVIFPILDIDLSWRTEHYIKTIISSIIFIGIGIKLLMGNRKLLLPGKKEDSQ
;
A
#
# COMPACT_ATOMS: atom_id res chain seq x y z
N MET A 1 19.54 -28.34 -4.32
CA MET A 1 18.36 -27.55 -4.72
C MET A 1 17.14 -27.68 -3.77
N GLN A 2 17.00 -28.75 -2.97
CA GLN A 2 15.88 -28.92 -2.01
C GLN A 2 15.86 -27.92 -0.84
N ASN A 3 17.02 -27.63 -0.24
CA ASN A 3 17.10 -26.70 0.91
C ASN A 3 16.53 -25.32 0.53
N LYS A 4 16.83 -24.82 -0.67
CA LYS A 4 16.32 -23.51 -1.15
C LYS A 4 14.78 -23.45 -1.26
N LYS A 5 14.09 -24.56 -1.55
CA LYS A 5 12.61 -24.59 -1.66
C LYS A 5 11.91 -24.62 -0.30
N PHE A 6 12.48 -25.34 0.67
CA PHE A 6 11.99 -25.34 2.05
C PHE A 6 12.09 -23.95 2.67
N TRP A 7 13.26 -23.32 2.51
CA TRP A 7 13.49 -21.97 3.02
C TRP A 7 12.58 -20.93 2.33
N ALA A 8 12.43 -20.96 1.01
CA ALA A 8 11.52 -20.06 0.28
C ALA A 8 10.03 -20.20 0.67
N PHE A 9 9.58 -21.41 1.01
CA PHE A 9 8.23 -21.64 1.53
C PHE A 9 8.02 -21.00 2.89
N LEU A 10 8.96 -21.26 3.79
CA LEU A 10 8.93 -20.71 5.13
C LEU A 10 8.85 -19.17 5.06
N PHE A 11 9.55 -18.56 4.09
CA PHE A 11 9.46 -17.11 3.79
C PHE A 11 8.15 -16.65 3.14
N SER A 12 7.40 -17.51 2.46
CA SER A 12 6.14 -17.13 1.81
C SER A 12 4.96 -16.96 2.76
N LEU A 13 5.06 -17.51 3.98
CA LEU A 13 4.11 -17.31 5.10
C LEU A 13 3.99 -15.84 5.54
N ILE A 14 4.85 -14.97 5.01
CA ILE A 14 4.78 -13.53 5.20
C ILE A 14 4.40 -12.92 3.84
N PRO A 15 3.37 -12.03 3.78
CA PRO A 15 2.90 -11.47 2.51
C PRO A 15 4.05 -10.76 1.79
N GLY A 16 4.36 -11.14 0.56
CA GLY A 16 5.42 -10.58 -0.30
C GLY A 16 6.86 -11.05 -0.04
N ALA A 17 7.16 -11.76 1.06
CA ALA A 17 8.56 -12.04 1.45
C ALA A 17 9.18 -13.23 0.70
N GLY A 18 8.41 -14.27 0.45
CA GLY A 18 8.92 -15.39 -0.34
C GLY A 18 9.25 -14.97 -1.79
N HIS A 19 8.59 -13.94 -2.34
CA HIS A 19 8.90 -13.36 -3.66
C HIS A 19 10.29 -12.74 -3.70
N MET A 20 10.69 -12.04 -2.65
CA MET A 20 12.02 -11.45 -2.59
C MET A 20 13.11 -12.52 -2.48
N TYR A 21 12.88 -13.61 -1.73
CA TYR A 21 13.86 -14.70 -1.54
C TYR A 21 14.23 -15.40 -2.86
N ILE A 22 13.28 -15.44 -3.79
CA ILE A 22 13.47 -16.07 -5.10
C ILE A 22 13.93 -15.09 -6.19
N GLY A 23 14.25 -13.84 -5.82
CA GLY A 23 14.77 -12.83 -6.74
C GLY A 23 13.72 -11.90 -7.36
N LEU A 24 12.44 -11.97 -6.93
CA LEU A 24 11.37 -11.05 -7.33
C LEU A 24 11.19 -9.93 -6.29
N GLN A 25 12.18 -9.06 -6.20
CA GLN A 25 12.28 -8.03 -5.18
C GLN A 25 11.19 -6.96 -5.33
N LYS A 26 10.94 -6.48 -6.55
CA LYS A 26 9.93 -5.45 -6.84
C LYS A 26 8.51 -5.95 -6.60
N LYS A 27 8.22 -7.18 -7.00
CA LYS A 27 6.93 -7.84 -6.78
C LYS A 27 6.67 -8.11 -5.29
N GLY A 28 7.69 -8.49 -4.54
CA GLY A 28 7.58 -8.67 -3.09
C GLY A 28 7.26 -7.36 -2.36
N ILE A 29 7.93 -6.26 -2.71
CA ILE A 29 7.77 -4.94 -2.04
C ILE A 29 6.35 -4.42 -2.25
N GLN A 30 5.84 -4.60 -3.45
CA GLN A 30 4.47 -4.27 -3.83
C GLN A 30 3.40 -4.97 -2.98
N ILE A 31 3.51 -6.30 -2.83
CA ILE A 31 2.50 -7.10 -2.13
C ILE A 31 2.49 -6.72 -0.65
N MET A 32 3.68 -6.50 -0.10
CA MET A 32 3.83 -5.92 1.23
C MET A 32 3.16 -4.53 1.35
N VAL A 33 3.43 -3.55 0.48
CA VAL A 33 2.80 -2.20 0.55
C VAL A 33 1.27 -2.27 0.43
N THR A 34 0.75 -3.16 -0.42
CA THR A 34 -0.68 -3.30 -0.68
C THR A 34 -1.44 -3.88 0.51
N PHE A 35 -0.95 -4.99 1.08
CA PHE A 35 -1.59 -5.68 2.20
C PHE A 35 -1.81 -4.74 3.38
N PHE A 36 -0.77 -3.99 3.71
CA PHE A 36 -0.77 -3.10 4.87
C PHE A 36 -1.48 -1.75 4.57
N LEU A 37 -1.60 -1.31 3.29
CA LEU A 37 -2.42 -0.15 2.88
C LEU A 37 -3.93 -0.43 2.97
N LEU A 38 -4.34 -1.67 2.68
CA LEU A 38 -5.74 -2.06 2.57
C LEU A 38 -6.39 -2.31 3.93
N MET A 39 -5.67 -2.96 4.83
CA MET A 39 -6.01 -3.03 6.24
C MET A 39 -6.18 -1.63 6.85
N THR A 40 -5.46 -0.64 6.33
CA THR A 40 -5.57 0.74 6.81
C THR A 40 -6.90 1.36 6.38
N LEU A 41 -7.24 1.31 5.09
CA LEU A 41 -8.53 1.81 4.57
C LEU A 41 -9.76 1.13 5.15
N HIS A 42 -9.62 -0.10 5.66
CA HIS A 42 -10.66 -0.81 6.41
C HIS A 42 -11.38 0.04 7.40
N ASP A 43 -10.57 0.72 8.15
CA ASP A 43 -11.07 1.44 9.26
C ASP A 43 -11.59 2.82 8.80
N TRP A 44 -11.45 3.36 7.53
CA TRP A 44 -11.98 4.77 7.23
C TRP A 44 -13.45 4.89 7.44
N ILE A 45 -13.95 3.71 7.42
CA ILE A 45 -15.16 3.40 6.81
C ILE A 45 -15.83 2.44 7.78
N ASN A 46 -15.10 1.88 8.79
CA ASN A 46 -15.62 0.97 9.82
C ASN A 46 -16.51 -0.05 9.09
N ILE A 47 -15.87 -0.65 8.11
CA ILE A 47 -16.47 -1.52 7.12
C ILE A 47 -15.89 -2.90 7.39
N PRO A 48 -16.63 -3.84 7.99
CA PRO A 48 -16.18 -5.22 8.20
C PRO A 48 -15.68 -5.96 6.94
N LEU A 49 -15.95 -5.44 5.72
CA LEU A 49 -15.49 -6.00 4.44
C LEU A 49 -13.97 -6.08 4.33
N PHE A 50 -13.28 -5.05 4.80
CA PHE A 50 -11.85 -5.02 4.56
C PHE A 50 -11.11 -6.09 5.37
N SER A 51 -11.72 -6.63 6.43
CA SER A 51 -11.22 -7.77 7.22
C SER A 51 -11.04 -9.04 6.37
N ILE A 52 -11.83 -9.21 5.33
CA ILE A 52 -11.82 -10.41 4.48
C ILE A 52 -10.65 -10.36 3.50
N PHE A 53 -10.23 -9.17 3.06
CA PHE A 53 -9.12 -9.03 2.12
C PHE A 53 -7.76 -9.33 2.74
N LEU A 54 -7.61 -9.19 4.06
CA LEU A 54 -6.37 -9.51 4.76
C LEU A 54 -5.97 -10.98 4.56
N PRO A 55 -6.76 -11.98 4.98
CA PRO A 55 -6.35 -13.38 4.79
C PRO A 55 -6.19 -13.75 3.32
N VAL A 56 -6.96 -13.16 2.39
CA VAL A 56 -6.85 -13.43 0.96
C VAL A 56 -5.50 -13.01 0.38
N ILE A 57 -5.07 -11.77 0.66
CA ILE A 57 -3.77 -11.27 0.18
C ILE A 57 -2.61 -12.04 0.84
N TRP A 58 -2.82 -12.52 2.07
CA TRP A 58 -1.85 -13.35 2.79
C TRP A 58 -1.66 -14.73 2.15
N PHE A 59 -2.75 -15.48 1.96
CA PHE A 59 -2.66 -16.80 1.35
C PHE A 59 -2.16 -16.72 -0.09
N TYR A 60 -2.60 -15.73 -0.86
CA TYR A 60 -2.10 -15.46 -2.20
C TYR A 60 -0.57 -15.41 -2.25
N SER A 61 0.06 -14.71 -1.30
CA SER A 61 1.51 -14.63 -1.22
C SER A 61 2.17 -16.00 -1.04
N ILE A 62 1.63 -16.83 -0.13
CA ILE A 62 2.16 -18.16 0.19
C ILE A 62 2.16 -19.06 -1.05
N PHE A 63 1.01 -19.10 -1.73
CA PHE A 63 0.81 -19.99 -2.87
C PHE A 63 1.58 -19.52 -4.10
N ASP A 64 1.71 -18.22 -4.32
CA ASP A 64 2.43 -17.69 -5.49
C ASP A 64 3.92 -18.07 -5.44
N VAL A 65 4.55 -18.01 -4.25
CA VAL A 65 5.96 -18.42 -4.09
C VAL A 65 6.12 -19.92 -4.29
N ARG A 66 5.24 -20.74 -3.71
CA ARG A 66 5.25 -22.19 -3.93
C ARG A 66 5.15 -22.53 -5.42
N LYS A 67 4.28 -21.84 -6.15
CA LYS A 67 4.08 -22.03 -7.60
C LYS A 67 5.37 -21.75 -8.38
N ILE A 68 6.06 -20.64 -8.09
CA ILE A 68 7.30 -20.26 -8.79
C ILE A 68 8.44 -21.25 -8.50
N LEU A 69 8.56 -21.74 -7.26
CA LEU A 69 9.56 -22.76 -6.90
C LEU A 69 9.33 -24.11 -7.56
N ASN A 70 8.07 -24.44 -7.86
CA ASN A 70 7.69 -25.69 -8.47
C ASN A 70 7.82 -25.64 -10.00
N SER A 71 7.48 -24.52 -10.64
CA SER A 71 7.68 -24.34 -12.09
C SER A 71 9.16 -24.25 -12.47
N GLY A 72 10.03 -23.79 -11.55
CA GLY A 72 11.46 -23.60 -11.79
C GLY A 72 11.79 -22.45 -12.73
N ILE A 73 10.77 -21.79 -13.31
CA ILE A 73 10.88 -20.61 -14.16
C ILE A 73 10.63 -19.39 -13.29
N ILE A 74 11.67 -18.58 -13.11
CA ILE A 74 11.59 -17.31 -12.40
C ILE A 74 11.13 -16.25 -13.40
N PRO A 75 9.97 -15.61 -13.20
CA PRO A 75 9.49 -14.56 -14.10
C PRO A 75 10.36 -13.30 -13.99
N GLU A 76 10.19 -12.35 -14.91
CA GLU A 76 10.92 -11.08 -14.85
C GLU A 76 10.47 -10.25 -13.64
N ASP A 77 11.42 -9.76 -12.83
CA ASP A 77 11.16 -8.96 -11.64
C ASP A 77 10.75 -7.53 -12.01
N THR A 78 9.53 -7.41 -12.49
CA THR A 78 8.89 -6.15 -12.79
C THR A 78 8.04 -5.72 -11.60
N VAL A 79 8.01 -4.41 -11.34
CA VAL A 79 7.04 -3.87 -10.37
C VAL A 79 5.68 -4.04 -11.03
N HIS A 80 4.89 -5.01 -10.57
CA HIS A 80 3.50 -5.12 -11.01
C HIS A 80 2.63 -4.04 -10.34
N PHE A 81 3.18 -3.29 -9.37
CA PHE A 81 2.62 -2.11 -8.73
C PHE A 81 3.06 -0.99 -9.62
N ASN A 82 2.39 -0.92 -10.76
CA ASN A 82 2.37 0.32 -11.48
C ASN A 82 1.48 1.29 -10.68
N ILE A 83 2.02 1.74 -9.54
CA ILE A 83 1.47 2.73 -8.62
C ILE A 83 2.61 3.74 -8.50
N SER A 84 2.66 4.66 -9.46
CA SER A 84 3.58 5.80 -9.46
C SER A 84 3.10 6.83 -8.42
N PHE A 85 3.62 6.84 -7.18
CA PHE A 85 3.21 7.77 -6.10
C PHE A 85 4.41 8.29 -5.31
N ASN A 86 4.91 9.44 -5.74
CA ASN A 86 6.04 10.08 -5.08
C ASN A 86 5.57 10.74 -3.77
N GLY A 87 6.21 10.36 -2.68
CA GLY A 87 5.81 10.72 -1.33
C GLY A 87 6.67 11.81 -0.72
N ASN A 88 6.58 12.07 0.56
CA ASN A 88 5.41 12.45 1.34
C ASN A 88 4.26 11.50 1.66
N GLY A 89 4.22 10.27 1.16
CA GLY A 89 3.00 9.45 1.19
C GLY A 89 2.54 8.96 2.57
N ASN A 90 3.41 8.83 3.58
CA ASN A 90 3.22 7.97 4.76
C ASN A 90 2.89 8.68 6.08
N LYS A 91 3.44 9.87 6.37
CA LYS A 91 2.88 10.72 7.46
C LYS A 91 1.44 11.10 7.17
N ILE A 92 1.21 11.27 5.89
CA ILE A 92 -0.08 11.39 5.27
C ILE A 92 -0.94 10.13 5.43
N PHE A 93 -0.37 8.93 5.30
CA PHE A 93 -1.11 7.67 5.42
C PHE A 93 -1.73 7.39 6.81
N ALA A 94 -1.16 7.92 7.88
CA ALA A 94 -1.69 7.79 9.24
C ALA A 94 -2.77 8.84 9.56
N TYR A 95 -2.60 10.06 9.06
CA TYR A 95 -3.68 11.05 9.06
C TYR A 95 -4.86 10.57 8.22
N ILE A 96 -4.57 9.84 7.12
CA ILE A 96 -5.54 9.03 6.39
C ILE A 96 -6.19 8.07 7.40
N LEU A 97 -5.48 7.14 8.07
CA LEU A 97 -5.98 6.10 9.01
C LEU A 97 -6.81 6.56 10.26
N ILE A 98 -6.75 7.80 10.70
CA ILE A 98 -7.41 8.22 11.96
C ILE A 98 -8.62 9.07 11.74
N ALA A 99 -8.47 10.00 10.80
CA ALA A 99 -9.67 10.46 10.16
C ALA A 99 -10.44 9.24 9.67
N ILE A 100 -9.72 8.17 9.27
CA ILE A 100 -10.18 6.83 9.04
C ILE A 100 -11.37 6.40 9.95
N GLY A 101 -11.15 5.81 11.11
CA GLY A 101 -12.24 5.35 11.96
C GLY A 101 -13.28 6.41 12.36
N SER A 102 -12.86 7.67 12.45
CA SER A 102 -13.68 8.75 13.00
C SER A 102 -14.83 9.12 12.07
N ILE A 103 -14.53 9.20 10.79
CA ILE A 103 -15.52 9.36 9.74
C ILE A 103 -16.46 8.18 9.66
N ALA A 104 -16.02 7.01 10.07
CA ALA A 104 -16.79 5.80 9.96
C ALA A 104 -17.84 5.61 11.06
N LEU A 105 -17.51 6.03 12.27
CA LEU A 105 -18.35 5.91 13.47
C LEU A 105 -19.47 6.94 13.51
N LEU A 106 -19.11 8.19 13.20
CA LEU A 106 -20.07 9.28 13.06
C LEU A 106 -21.23 8.86 12.12
N ARG A 107 -20.82 8.13 11.09
CA ARG A 107 -21.56 7.67 9.93
C ARG A 107 -22.37 6.39 10.10
N ASN A 108 -21.72 5.29 10.46
CA ASN A 108 -22.39 3.99 10.47
C ASN A 108 -23.23 3.80 11.73
N VAL A 109 -23.15 4.72 12.69
CA VAL A 109 -23.72 4.54 14.03
C VAL A 109 -24.45 5.79 14.54
N ILE A 110 -23.78 6.95 14.56
CA ILE A 110 -24.34 8.13 15.27
C ILE A 110 -25.48 8.80 14.51
N PHE A 111 -25.37 8.97 13.20
CA PHE A 111 -26.47 9.53 12.40
C PHE A 111 -27.70 8.60 12.32
N PRO A 112 -27.55 7.29 12.08
CA PRO A 112 -28.68 6.37 12.10
C PRO A 112 -29.48 6.36 13.40
N ILE A 113 -28.81 6.52 14.55
CA ILE A 113 -29.47 6.44 15.85
C ILE A 113 -30.25 7.69 16.20
N LEU A 114 -29.76 8.86 15.82
CA LEU A 114 -30.37 10.11 16.26
C LEU A 114 -31.60 10.46 15.42
N ASP A 115 -31.93 9.63 14.43
CA ASP A 115 -32.86 9.94 13.32
C ASP A 115 -32.55 11.31 12.69
N ILE A 116 -31.38 11.86 13.02
CA ILE A 116 -30.64 12.84 12.28
C ILE A 116 -30.14 12.02 11.14
N ASP A 117 -31.07 11.80 10.23
CA ASP A 117 -30.76 11.45 8.88
C ASP A 117 -29.87 12.58 8.44
N LEU A 118 -28.56 12.39 8.63
CA LEU A 118 -27.57 13.04 7.83
C LEU A 118 -27.87 12.47 6.50
N SER A 119 -28.83 13.17 5.87
CA SER A 119 -29.18 13.07 4.50
C SER A 119 -27.82 12.92 3.88
N TRP A 120 -27.65 11.80 3.22
CA TRP A 120 -26.38 11.27 2.75
C TRP A 120 -25.41 12.37 2.22
N ARG A 121 -25.97 13.48 1.75
CA ARG A 121 -25.44 14.85 1.68
C ARG A 121 -24.39 15.28 2.73
N THR A 122 -24.66 15.23 4.03
CA THR A 122 -23.85 15.92 5.05
C THR A 122 -22.63 15.11 5.50
N GLU A 123 -22.78 13.79 5.63
CA GLU A 123 -21.69 12.87 5.94
C GLU A 123 -20.64 12.87 4.84
N HIS A 124 -21.14 12.95 3.60
CA HIS A 124 -20.33 13.10 2.42
C HIS A 124 -19.47 14.38 2.45
N TYR A 125 -19.97 15.49 3.01
CA TYR A 125 -19.20 16.75 3.07
C TYR A 125 -17.99 16.70 4.01
N ILE A 126 -18.05 15.87 5.05
CA ILE A 126 -17.00 15.79 6.07
C ILE A 126 -15.79 14.99 5.58
N LYS A 127 -16.00 13.82 4.94
CA LYS A 127 -14.92 12.98 4.38
C LYS A 127 -14.07 13.72 3.36
N THR A 128 -14.76 14.56 2.59
CA THR A 128 -14.23 15.32 1.48
C THR A 128 -13.25 16.41 1.93
N ILE A 129 -13.57 17.14 3.01
CA ILE A 129 -12.69 18.19 3.55
C ILE A 129 -11.35 17.62 4.06
N ILE A 130 -11.40 16.43 4.66
CA ILE A 130 -10.24 15.85 5.35
C ILE A 130 -9.23 15.26 4.37
N SER A 131 -9.71 14.58 3.32
CA SER A 131 -8.84 14.08 2.25
C SER A 131 -8.12 15.22 1.51
N SER A 132 -8.80 16.38 1.38
CA SER A 132 -8.30 17.56 0.67
C SER A 132 -7.07 18.20 1.35
N ILE A 133 -7.07 18.27 2.69
CA ILE A 133 -5.94 18.82 3.46
C ILE A 133 -4.71 17.90 3.39
N ILE A 134 -4.95 16.58 3.41
CA ILE A 134 -3.91 15.55 3.40
C ILE A 134 -3.07 15.64 2.12
N PHE A 135 -3.70 15.72 0.95
CA PHE A 135 -2.98 15.81 -0.34
C PHE A 135 -2.17 17.10 -0.51
N ILE A 136 -2.67 18.23 0.00
CA ILE A 136 -1.98 19.52 -0.08
C ILE A 136 -0.69 19.51 0.77
N GLY A 137 -0.72 18.86 1.93
CA GLY A 137 0.47 18.60 2.73
C GLY A 137 1.51 17.70 2.04
N ILE A 138 1.06 16.70 1.25
CA ILE A 138 1.95 15.87 0.40
C ILE A 138 2.58 16.70 -0.71
N GLY A 139 1.93 17.72 -1.26
CA GLY A 139 2.54 18.54 -2.30
C GLY A 139 3.70 19.40 -1.77
N ILE A 140 3.45 20.12 -0.68
CA ILE A 140 4.36 21.16 -0.16
C ILE A 140 5.67 20.58 0.37
N LYS A 141 5.59 19.48 1.14
CA LYS A 141 6.77 18.87 1.74
C LYS A 141 7.71 18.22 0.68
N LEU A 142 7.24 17.99 -0.55
CA LEU A 142 7.99 17.37 -1.66
C LEU A 142 8.81 18.42 -2.40
N LEU A 143 8.32 19.67 -2.40
CA LEU A 143 8.96 20.84 -3.00
C LEU A 143 10.12 21.40 -2.14
N MET A 144 10.17 21.09 -0.84
CA MET A 144 11.23 21.53 0.09
C MET A 144 12.46 20.60 0.15
N GLY A 145 12.47 19.47 -0.57
CA GLY A 145 13.61 18.55 -0.64
C GLY A 145 14.83 19.20 -1.32
N ASN A 146 15.99 19.19 -0.63
CA ASN A 146 17.21 19.91 -1.01
C ASN A 146 17.64 19.65 -2.47
N ARG A 147 17.57 20.70 -3.30
CA ARG A 147 18.08 20.77 -4.67
C ARG A 147 19.58 21.07 -4.65
N LYS A 148 20.45 20.11 -4.97
CA LYS A 148 21.81 20.30 -5.54
C LYS A 148 22.57 18.97 -5.58
N LEU A 149 22.40 18.19 -6.64
CA LEU A 149 23.34 17.12 -6.96
C LEU A 149 23.21 16.69 -8.42
N LEU A 150 23.34 17.61 -9.36
CA LEU A 150 23.55 17.26 -10.77
C LEU A 150 24.34 18.37 -11.47
N LEU A 151 25.67 18.26 -11.46
CA LEU A 151 26.52 18.51 -12.63
C LEU A 151 27.89 17.84 -12.39
N PRO A 152 28.11 16.67 -13.01
CA PRO A 152 29.37 16.49 -13.73
C PRO A 152 29.04 16.08 -15.17
N GLY A 153 29.37 16.96 -16.12
CA GLY A 153 29.14 16.73 -17.54
C GLY A 153 30.39 17.01 -18.35
N LYS A 154 31.12 15.94 -18.69
CA LYS A 154 31.78 15.64 -20.00
C LYS A 154 32.77 14.47 -19.74
N LYS A 155 32.39 13.23 -20.06
CA LYS A 155 32.42 12.54 -21.37
C LYS A 155 33.85 12.39 -21.92
N GLU A 156 34.33 11.15 -21.88
CA GLU A 156 35.46 10.64 -22.66
C GLU A 156 35.16 10.63 -24.17
N ASP A 157 36.25 10.88 -24.90
CA ASP A 157 36.68 10.41 -26.23
C ASP A 157 35.87 10.69 -27.51
N SER A 158 36.55 11.36 -28.45
CA SER A 158 36.64 10.98 -29.86
C SER A 158 37.80 11.71 -30.56
N GLN A 159 38.79 10.92 -31.01
CA GLN A 159 39.79 11.14 -32.07
C GLN A 159 40.93 12.15 -31.86
#